data_AF-A0A2C5Y2N8-F1
#
_entry.id   AF-A0A2C5Y2N8-F1
#
_cell.length_a   1.000
_cell.length_b   1.000
_cell.length_c   1.000
_cell.angle_alpha   90.00
_cell.angle_beta   90.00
_cell.angle_gamma   90.00
#
_symmetry.space_group_name_H-M   'P 1'
#
loop_
_entity.id
_entity.type
_entity.pdbx_description
1 polymer ?
#
loop_
_entity_poly.entity_id
_entity_poly.type
_entity_poly.pdbx_seq_one_letter_code
_entity_poly.pdbx_strand_id
1 'polypeptide(L)'
;MLLKTLGKDPRVWPSRPARRYIAIALGLAFALANYLLWHDTKTWDASELRSTVRFGHVHPIKKLMVEAKARHEHLLARRSHDVKTASARYRERRGRHPPPGFDGWFQAALHSDAIVVEDFFDRIYKDLTPFWALDPLTTKRRANAWHWVVRVRNGTASGHGNVEGRVPWLQLWTDLVQEFAQHLPDVDMPINMLDEPRILVPWAAMTKLIKRAEKQKTMPKAQQATSDFSGLAGIDSEKPDLYDPRWYGPSNSYWDLAVKTCGPHTPAHGVAQIKDFSAPAELPRNWTPSYAFKGYIQNWTAAMDPCLQPHLRQLHGTFIEPLSLSSTEELIPLFGGSKLPMNSEILIPGAMYLTKDEFYSGGDSHGPAWQRKRNGLIWRGDASGGRAKEHSWHHFQRHRLVEMLNETIVSHLETQGTRPLSFELPSKSIYHSPRQRRGELAAWVRDFADAAFVHLCQPGECDFLDSIFALSKPMPMRTQYEYKFLPDADGNSFSARFRAFLRSTSLPLKATIYAEWHDDRIMPWLHFVPLDNTFQDLYPTLEFFSDGAGPGDAAARYIAERGQEWAERVLRREDMRLYVWRLLLEWARVCDENRKTLGFVDDLVN
;
A
#
# COMPACT_ATOMS: atom_id res chain seq x y z
N MET A 1 -23.94 -91.59 31.04
CA MET A 1 -24.15 -92.41 29.82
C MET A 1 -23.71 -91.56 28.63
N LEU A 2 -22.58 -91.94 28.01
CA LEU A 2 -21.98 -91.59 26.69
C LEU A 2 -22.22 -90.19 26.06
N LEU A 3 -21.22 -89.32 25.85
CA LEU A 3 -20.07 -89.30 24.89
C LEU A 3 -20.36 -88.76 23.46
N LYS A 4 -19.57 -87.73 23.06
CA LYS A 4 -19.17 -87.26 21.71
C LYS A 4 -20.18 -86.38 20.93
N THR A 5 -19.87 -85.28 20.22
CA THR A 5 -18.60 -84.64 19.75
C THR A 5 -18.87 -83.24 19.10
N LEU A 6 -17.82 -82.39 19.06
CA LEU A 6 -17.56 -81.20 18.18
C LEU A 6 -18.21 -79.85 18.61
N GLY A 7 -17.53 -78.71 18.80
CA GLY A 7 -16.22 -78.24 18.33
C GLY A 7 -16.40 -77.19 17.21
N LYS A 8 -16.49 -75.88 17.53
CA LYS A 8 -15.99 -74.74 16.72
C LYS A 8 -16.25 -73.34 17.34
N ASP A 9 -15.18 -72.56 17.29
CA ASP A 9 -14.85 -71.16 17.62
C ASP A 9 -15.85 -70.07 17.16
N PRO A 10 -16.19 -69.04 17.98
CA PRO A 10 -17.06 -67.93 17.58
C PRO A 10 -16.24 -66.72 17.07
N ARG A 11 -15.43 -66.87 16.01
CA ARG A 11 -14.73 -65.74 15.36
C ARG A 11 -14.57 -65.92 13.85
N VAL A 12 -15.67 -65.96 13.10
CA VAL A 12 -15.60 -65.71 11.66
C VAL A 12 -16.82 -64.91 11.22
N TRP A 13 -16.73 -63.58 11.28
CA TRP A 13 -17.50 -62.73 10.39
C TRP A 13 -17.20 -63.15 8.95
N PRO A 14 -18.19 -63.25 8.04
CA PRO A 14 -17.93 -63.58 6.66
C PRO A 14 -17.13 -62.43 6.05
N SER A 15 -15.81 -62.62 6.02
CA SER A 15 -14.79 -61.63 5.69
C SER A 15 -14.81 -61.23 4.21
N ARG A 16 -15.70 -61.79 3.40
CA ARG A 16 -15.82 -61.49 1.97
C ARG A 16 -16.87 -60.43 1.67
N PRO A 17 -18.15 -60.53 2.11
CA PRO A 17 -19.14 -59.47 1.88
C PRO A 17 -18.77 -58.17 2.59
N ALA A 18 -18.33 -58.20 3.86
CA ALA A 18 -17.94 -56.99 4.58
C ALA A 18 -16.76 -56.25 3.92
N ARG A 19 -15.73 -56.99 3.45
CA ARG A 19 -14.61 -56.41 2.69
C ARG A 19 -15.06 -55.83 1.35
N ARG A 20 -16.04 -56.46 0.67
CA ARG A 20 -16.61 -55.92 -0.58
C ARG A 20 -17.35 -54.61 -0.33
N TYR A 21 -18.18 -54.51 0.70
CA TYR A 21 -18.90 -53.27 1.01
C TYR A 21 -17.96 -52.15 1.45
N ILE A 22 -16.93 -52.44 2.24
CA ILE A 22 -15.91 -51.47 2.63
C ILE A 22 -15.10 -51.00 1.40
N ALA A 23 -14.71 -51.91 0.50
CA ALA A 23 -14.01 -51.55 -0.72
C ALA A 23 -14.87 -50.68 -1.66
N ILE A 24 -16.17 -50.97 -1.78
CA ILE A 24 -17.11 -50.15 -2.55
C ILE A 24 -17.28 -48.76 -1.91
N ALA A 25 -17.45 -48.69 -0.59
CA ALA A 25 -17.60 -47.42 0.12
C ALA A 25 -16.34 -46.55 0.01
N LEU A 26 -15.14 -47.13 0.15
CA LEU A 26 -13.88 -46.43 -0.06
C LEU A 26 -13.70 -46.00 -1.51
N GLY A 27 -14.10 -46.84 -2.48
CA GLY A 27 -14.09 -46.49 -3.90
C GLY A 27 -15.02 -45.32 -4.23
N LEU A 28 -16.22 -45.29 -3.66
CA LEU A 28 -17.17 -44.19 -3.81
C LEU A 28 -16.70 -42.92 -3.11
N ALA A 29 -16.13 -43.02 -1.90
CA ALA A 29 -15.57 -41.88 -1.20
C ALA A 29 -14.35 -41.32 -1.93
N PHE A 30 -13.49 -42.17 -2.49
CA PHE A 30 -12.35 -41.76 -3.32
C PHE A 30 -12.84 -41.12 -4.62
N ALA A 31 -13.85 -41.69 -5.29
CA ALA A 31 -14.43 -41.11 -6.50
C ALA A 31 -15.10 -39.76 -6.22
N LEU A 32 -15.82 -39.62 -5.10
CA LEU A 32 -16.44 -38.38 -4.67
C LEU A 32 -15.39 -37.33 -4.28
N ALA A 33 -14.35 -37.72 -3.53
CA ALA A 33 -13.24 -36.83 -3.19
C ALA A 33 -12.48 -36.38 -4.45
N ASN A 34 -12.22 -37.27 -5.40
CA ASN A 34 -11.61 -36.91 -6.68
C ASN A 34 -12.55 -36.09 -7.56
N TYR A 35 -13.85 -36.33 -7.53
CA TYR A 35 -14.84 -35.51 -8.24
C TYR A 35 -14.91 -34.09 -7.65
N LEU A 36 -14.92 -33.97 -6.32
CA LEU A 36 -14.87 -32.69 -5.62
C LEU A 36 -13.53 -31.97 -5.83
N LEU A 37 -12.40 -32.67 -5.76
CA LEU A 37 -11.07 -32.14 -6.07
C LEU A 37 -10.93 -31.76 -7.55
N TRP A 38 -11.51 -32.53 -8.47
CA TRP A 38 -11.57 -32.18 -9.89
C TRP A 38 -12.43 -30.93 -10.08
N HIS A 39 -13.62 -30.86 -9.48
CA HIS A 39 -14.46 -29.67 -9.60
C HIS A 39 -13.82 -28.42 -8.97
N ASP A 40 -13.14 -28.54 -7.83
CA ASP A 40 -12.35 -27.45 -7.24
C ASP A 40 -11.16 -27.09 -8.15
N THR A 41 -10.44 -28.05 -8.73
CA THR A 41 -9.31 -27.76 -9.64
C THR A 41 -9.73 -27.21 -11.00
N LYS A 42 -10.94 -27.51 -11.48
CA LYS A 42 -11.55 -26.80 -12.63
C LYS A 42 -11.84 -25.34 -12.34
N THR A 43 -12.11 -24.96 -11.08
CA THR A 43 -12.22 -23.53 -10.72
C THR A 43 -10.85 -22.84 -10.68
N TRP A 44 -9.77 -23.63 -10.57
CA TRP A 44 -8.36 -23.24 -10.64
C TRP A 44 -7.70 -23.53 -12.00
N ASP A 45 -8.49 -23.74 -13.06
CA ASP A 45 -7.93 -23.99 -14.38
C ASP A 45 -7.37 -22.70 -14.97
N ALA A 46 -6.10 -22.40 -14.63
CA ALA A 46 -5.32 -21.33 -15.22
C ALA A 46 -5.15 -21.50 -16.74
N SER A 47 -5.51 -22.66 -17.32
CA SER A 47 -5.53 -22.85 -18.76
C SER A 47 -6.72 -22.17 -19.44
N GLU A 48 -7.90 -22.04 -18.77
CA GLU A 48 -9.02 -21.23 -19.28
C GLU A 48 -8.67 -19.73 -19.33
N LEU A 49 -7.83 -19.27 -18.39
CA LEU A 49 -7.26 -17.91 -18.41
C LEU A 49 -6.26 -17.68 -19.56
N ARG A 50 -5.58 -18.74 -20.01
CA ARG A 50 -4.66 -18.69 -21.16
C ARG A 50 -5.41 -18.79 -22.49
N SER A 51 -6.54 -19.49 -22.54
CA SER A 51 -7.39 -19.56 -23.74
C SER A 51 -8.37 -18.39 -23.79
N THR A 52 -7.87 -17.27 -24.33
CA THR A 52 -8.66 -16.19 -24.97
C THR A 52 -9.57 -15.32 -24.08
N VAL A 53 -8.99 -14.59 -23.14
CA VAL A 53 -9.37 -13.16 -23.05
C VAL A 53 -8.74 -12.46 -24.27
N ARG A 54 -9.42 -12.50 -25.42
CA ARG A 54 -9.09 -11.59 -26.53
C ARG A 54 -9.45 -10.18 -26.03
N PHE A 55 -8.46 -9.43 -25.57
CA PHE A 55 -8.60 -8.02 -25.25
C PHE A 55 -8.90 -7.23 -26.54
N GLY A 56 -10.15 -7.23 -26.99
CA GLY A 56 -10.61 -6.28 -28.00
C GLY A 56 -10.51 -4.86 -27.45
N HIS A 57 -10.04 -3.91 -28.26
CA HIS A 57 -9.79 -2.49 -27.92
C HIS A 57 -11.05 -1.64 -27.64
N VAL A 58 -12.18 -2.23 -27.25
CA VAL A 58 -13.46 -1.49 -27.23
C VAL A 58 -13.60 -0.56 -26.02
N HIS A 59 -13.09 -0.93 -24.83
CA HIS A 59 -13.18 -0.11 -23.62
C HIS A 59 -11.81 0.46 -23.17
N PRO A 60 -11.72 1.72 -22.71
CA PRO A 60 -10.45 2.33 -22.25
C PRO A 60 -9.73 1.52 -21.17
N ILE A 61 -10.47 0.97 -20.20
CA ILE A 61 -9.90 0.11 -19.14
C ILE A 61 -9.18 -1.11 -19.72
N LYS A 62 -9.72 -1.76 -20.76
CA LYS A 62 -9.06 -2.92 -21.39
C LYS A 62 -7.70 -2.57 -21.97
N LYS A 63 -7.56 -1.37 -22.55
CA LYS A 63 -6.26 -0.86 -23.03
C LYS A 63 -5.29 -0.70 -21.86
N LEU A 64 -5.73 -0.07 -20.77
CA LEU A 64 -4.91 0.16 -19.57
C LEU A 64 -4.45 -1.16 -18.94
N MET A 65 -5.29 -2.18 -18.91
CA MET A 65 -4.92 -3.54 -18.45
C MET A 65 -3.82 -4.17 -19.32
N VAL A 66 -3.94 -4.07 -20.65
CA VAL A 66 -2.92 -4.58 -21.59
C VAL A 66 -1.59 -3.84 -21.41
N GLU A 67 -1.62 -2.52 -21.29
CA GLU A 67 -0.43 -1.69 -21.03
C GLU A 67 0.19 -2.04 -19.65
N ALA A 68 -0.63 -2.27 -18.63
CA ALA A 68 -0.16 -2.67 -17.30
C ALA A 68 0.52 -4.04 -17.32
N LYS A 69 -0.08 -5.03 -18.00
CA LYS A 69 0.52 -6.36 -18.18
C LYS A 69 1.87 -6.27 -18.91
N ALA A 70 1.94 -5.54 -20.01
CA ALA A 70 3.18 -5.38 -20.77
C ALA A 70 4.29 -4.70 -19.95
N ARG A 71 3.96 -3.64 -19.19
CA ARG A 71 4.91 -2.98 -18.27
C ARG A 71 5.41 -3.93 -17.19
N HIS A 72 4.52 -4.73 -16.61
CA HIS A 72 4.88 -5.71 -15.59
C HIS A 72 5.83 -6.79 -16.16
N GLU A 73 5.52 -7.35 -17.33
CA GLU A 73 6.39 -8.34 -17.99
C GLU A 73 7.78 -7.77 -18.33
N HIS A 74 7.84 -6.53 -18.81
CA HIS A 74 9.11 -5.84 -19.07
C HIS A 74 9.92 -5.63 -17.79
N LEU A 75 9.26 -5.32 -16.67
CA LEU A 75 9.93 -5.21 -15.38
C LEU A 75 10.49 -6.56 -14.92
N LEU A 76 9.73 -7.65 -15.05
CA LEU A 76 10.18 -8.98 -14.64
C LEU A 76 11.31 -9.57 -15.50
N ALA A 77 11.42 -9.15 -16.77
CA ALA A 77 12.57 -9.50 -17.61
C ALA A 77 13.91 -9.00 -17.03
N ARG A 78 13.86 -8.05 -16.08
CA ARG A 78 15.01 -7.50 -15.37
C ARG A 78 15.22 -8.11 -13.98
N ARG A 79 14.65 -9.30 -13.71
CA ARG A 79 14.91 -10.06 -12.48
C ARG A 79 16.35 -10.55 -12.44
N SER A 80 17.02 -10.36 -11.30
CA SER A 80 18.35 -10.89 -11.04
C SER A 80 18.24 -12.24 -10.33
N HIS A 81 19.06 -13.20 -10.75
CA HIS A 81 19.08 -14.57 -10.22
C HIS A 81 20.38 -14.91 -9.48
N ASP A 82 21.39 -14.07 -9.60
CA ASP A 82 22.69 -14.22 -8.96
C ASP A 82 23.21 -12.84 -8.51
N VAL A 83 24.12 -12.87 -7.53
CA VAL A 83 24.65 -11.66 -6.90
C VAL A 83 25.45 -10.80 -7.88
N LYS A 84 26.15 -11.40 -8.85
CA LYS A 84 26.95 -10.67 -9.83
C LYS A 84 26.06 -9.85 -10.77
N THR A 85 24.99 -10.45 -11.28
CA THR A 85 23.97 -9.75 -12.08
C THR A 85 23.26 -8.67 -11.26
N ALA A 86 22.92 -8.96 -10.00
CA ALA A 86 22.29 -7.97 -9.12
C ALA A 86 23.19 -6.77 -8.86
N SER A 87 24.47 -7.00 -8.54
CA SER A 87 25.48 -5.97 -8.31
C SER A 87 25.78 -5.16 -9.57
N ALA A 88 25.82 -5.79 -10.75
CA ALA A 88 25.98 -5.09 -12.02
C ALA A 88 24.79 -4.15 -12.31
N ARG A 89 23.55 -4.62 -12.16
CA ARG A 89 22.34 -3.81 -12.34
C ARG A 89 22.23 -2.70 -11.30
N TYR A 90 22.62 -2.97 -10.06
CA TYR A 90 22.77 -1.94 -9.04
C TYR A 90 23.72 -0.85 -9.53
N ARG A 91 24.93 -1.20 -10.01
CA ARG A 91 25.92 -0.20 -10.44
C ARG A 91 25.43 0.62 -11.62
N GLU A 92 24.79 -0.04 -12.59
CA GLU A 92 24.16 0.60 -13.75
C GLU A 92 23.09 1.62 -13.31
N ARG A 93 22.19 1.24 -12.40
CA ARG A 93 21.07 2.09 -12.00
C ARG A 93 21.45 3.16 -10.98
N ARG A 94 22.36 2.85 -10.04
CA ARG A 94 22.67 3.70 -8.87
C ARG A 94 23.94 4.50 -9.03
N GLY A 95 24.82 4.14 -9.97
CA GLY A 95 26.10 4.82 -10.19
C GLY A 95 27.06 4.71 -8.99
N ARG A 96 26.94 3.65 -8.19
CA ARG A 96 27.77 3.36 -7.00
C ARG A 96 27.95 1.85 -6.88
N HIS A 97 28.89 1.39 -6.07
CA HIS A 97 28.90 0.00 -5.63
C HIS A 97 27.73 -0.29 -4.66
N PRO A 98 27.21 -1.53 -4.63
CA PRO A 98 26.30 -1.96 -3.56
C PRO A 98 26.91 -1.73 -2.18
N PRO A 99 26.14 -1.49 -1.12
CA PRO A 99 26.70 -1.32 0.22
C PRO A 99 27.35 -2.64 0.69
N PRO A 100 28.33 -2.61 1.60
CA PRO A 100 28.83 -3.85 2.22
C PRO A 100 27.68 -4.64 2.87
N GLY A 101 27.72 -5.97 2.78
CA GLY A 101 26.64 -6.87 3.21
C GLY A 101 25.55 -7.14 2.14
N PHE A 102 25.69 -6.58 0.94
CA PHE A 102 24.74 -6.79 -0.17
C PHE A 102 24.65 -8.24 -0.64
N ASP A 103 25.75 -8.98 -0.60
CA ASP A 103 25.79 -10.41 -0.89
C ASP A 103 24.98 -11.23 0.12
N GLY A 104 25.15 -10.99 1.42
CA GLY A 104 24.36 -11.63 2.47
C GLY A 104 22.86 -11.33 2.32
N TRP A 105 22.53 -10.08 2.02
CA TRP A 105 21.16 -9.68 1.68
C TRP A 105 20.62 -10.43 0.45
N PHE A 106 21.41 -10.54 -0.62
CA PHE A 106 20.98 -11.23 -1.84
C PHE A 106 20.81 -12.74 -1.62
N GLN A 107 21.68 -13.37 -0.83
CA GLN A 107 21.52 -14.78 -0.46
C GLN A 107 20.23 -15.01 0.36
N ALA A 108 19.93 -14.12 1.30
CA ALA A 108 18.66 -14.19 2.03
C ALA A 108 17.44 -14.02 1.11
N ALA A 109 17.56 -13.19 0.06
CA ALA A 109 16.54 -13.04 -0.96
C ALA A 109 16.33 -14.35 -1.75
N LEU A 110 17.40 -15.02 -2.16
CA LEU A 110 17.31 -16.33 -2.83
C LEU A 110 16.67 -17.41 -1.92
N HIS A 111 17.10 -17.50 -0.66
CA HIS A 111 16.54 -18.45 0.30
C HIS A 111 15.05 -18.24 0.59
N SER A 112 14.55 -17.01 0.42
CA SER A 112 13.14 -16.67 0.65
C SER A 112 12.28 -16.74 -0.64
N ASP A 113 12.86 -17.22 -1.75
CA ASP A 113 12.28 -17.14 -3.11
C ASP A 113 11.75 -15.73 -3.43
N ALA A 114 12.52 -14.70 -3.07
CA ALA A 114 12.15 -13.32 -3.37
C ALA A 114 12.42 -12.99 -4.85
N ILE A 115 11.55 -12.14 -5.39
CA ILE A 115 11.72 -11.60 -6.74
C ILE A 115 12.58 -10.33 -6.62
N VAL A 116 13.84 -10.42 -7.04
CA VAL A 116 14.77 -9.30 -7.01
C VAL A 116 14.81 -8.62 -8.37
N VAL A 117 14.11 -7.49 -8.50
CA VAL A 117 14.25 -6.54 -9.60
C VAL A 117 14.77 -5.24 -9.01
N GLU A 118 15.82 -4.67 -9.59
CA GLU A 118 16.49 -3.49 -9.03
C GLU A 118 15.55 -2.28 -8.91
N ASP A 119 14.59 -2.13 -9.82
CA ASP A 119 13.54 -1.12 -9.79
C ASP A 119 12.66 -1.18 -8.52
N PHE A 120 12.46 -2.35 -7.90
CA PHE A 120 11.66 -2.51 -6.67
C PHE A 120 12.25 -1.81 -5.43
N PHE A 121 13.44 -1.22 -5.57
CA PHE A 121 14.15 -0.52 -4.51
C PHE A 121 14.34 0.96 -4.83
N ASP A 122 13.75 1.48 -5.90
CA ASP A 122 13.85 2.89 -6.29
C ASP A 122 13.46 3.84 -5.18
N ARG A 123 12.40 3.51 -4.43
CA ARG A 123 11.99 4.26 -3.25
C ARG A 123 13.14 4.54 -2.27
N ILE A 124 13.95 3.54 -1.94
CA ILE A 124 15.09 3.67 -1.03
C ILE A 124 16.02 4.78 -1.53
N TYR A 125 16.41 4.73 -2.80
CA TYR A 125 17.37 5.69 -3.34
C TYR A 125 16.76 7.08 -3.53
N LYS A 126 15.49 7.17 -3.92
CA LYS A 126 14.78 8.45 -3.99
C LYS A 126 14.77 9.15 -2.63
N ASP A 127 14.49 8.40 -1.57
CA ASP A 127 14.38 8.93 -0.22
C ASP A 127 15.75 9.24 0.41
N LEU A 128 16.78 8.44 0.12
CA LEU A 128 18.13 8.61 0.69
C LEU A 128 19.01 9.60 -0.06
N THR A 129 18.75 9.89 -1.35
CA THR A 129 19.60 10.78 -2.16
C THR A 129 19.85 12.15 -1.53
N PRO A 130 18.85 12.87 -0.99
CA PRO A 130 19.07 14.16 -0.34
C PRO A 130 20.06 14.12 0.83
N PHE A 131 20.11 13.01 1.59
CA PHE A 131 20.98 12.86 2.75
C PHE A 131 22.46 12.73 2.39
N TRP A 132 22.79 12.30 1.18
CA TRP A 132 24.17 12.32 0.68
C TRP A 132 24.73 13.76 0.58
N ALA A 133 23.89 14.77 0.54
CA ALA A 133 24.32 16.18 0.54
C ALA A 133 24.61 16.72 1.95
N LEU A 134 24.13 16.04 2.99
CA LEU A 134 24.32 16.43 4.39
C LEU A 134 25.65 15.89 4.93
N ASP A 135 26.12 16.51 6.01
CA ASP A 135 27.27 16.02 6.77
C ASP A 135 26.92 14.68 7.46
N PRO A 136 27.68 13.60 7.21
CA PRO A 136 27.35 12.28 7.76
C PRO A 136 27.40 12.25 9.29
N LEU A 137 28.38 12.93 9.91
CA LEU A 137 28.53 13.00 11.37
C LEU A 137 27.32 13.66 12.04
N THR A 138 26.89 14.80 11.51
CA THR A 138 25.68 15.50 11.97
C THR A 138 24.43 14.64 11.77
N THR A 139 24.34 13.94 10.64
CA THR A 139 23.20 13.09 10.31
C THR A 139 23.08 11.91 11.28
N LYS A 140 24.18 11.19 11.56
CA LYS A 140 24.19 10.07 12.52
C LYS A 140 23.93 10.53 13.95
N ARG A 141 24.47 11.69 14.37
CA ARG A 141 24.19 12.26 15.69
C ARG A 141 22.70 12.60 15.85
N ARG A 142 22.07 13.22 14.84
CA ARG A 142 20.63 13.51 14.85
C ARG A 142 19.76 12.26 14.84
N ALA A 143 20.18 11.21 14.12
CA ALA A 143 19.48 9.93 14.14
C ALA A 143 19.53 9.27 15.53
N ASN A 144 20.70 9.28 16.17
CA ASN A 144 20.87 8.75 17.52
C ASN A 144 20.03 9.49 18.58
N ALA A 145 19.99 10.82 18.46
CA ALA A 145 19.34 11.76 19.38
C ALA A 145 17.82 11.87 19.21
N TRP A 146 17.19 11.05 18.36
CA TRP A 146 15.74 11.14 18.16
C TRP A 146 14.94 10.48 19.29
N HIS A 147 13.67 10.86 19.41
CA HIS A 147 12.77 10.44 20.49
C HIS A 147 12.40 8.96 20.48
N TRP A 148 12.24 8.37 19.29
CA TRP A 148 11.92 6.95 19.11
C TRP A 148 12.83 6.33 18.06
N VAL A 149 13.71 5.42 18.47
CA VAL A 149 14.75 4.90 17.59
C VAL A 149 14.80 3.39 17.70
N VAL A 150 14.81 2.69 16.55
CA VAL A 150 15.30 1.31 16.50
C VAL A 150 16.81 1.36 16.33
N ARG A 151 17.55 0.89 17.33
CA ARG A 151 19.01 0.86 17.33
C ARG A 151 19.49 -0.56 17.06
N VAL A 152 20.48 -0.71 16.22
CA VAL A 152 21.21 -1.97 16.05
C VAL A 152 22.62 -1.78 16.59
N ARG A 153 23.04 -2.66 17.51
CA ARG A 153 24.40 -2.71 18.04
C ARG A 153 24.87 -4.15 18.09
N ASN A 154 26.04 -4.41 17.51
CA ASN A 154 26.65 -5.75 17.50
C ASN A 154 25.64 -6.87 17.14
N GLY A 155 24.88 -6.66 16.07
CA GLY A 155 23.93 -7.65 15.58
C GLY A 155 22.60 -7.78 16.34
N THR A 156 22.33 -6.90 17.32
CA THR A 156 21.10 -6.94 18.12
C THR A 156 20.30 -5.66 17.95
N ALA A 157 18.98 -5.76 17.77
CA ALA A 157 18.08 -4.62 17.63
C ALA A 157 17.34 -4.32 18.94
N SER A 158 17.21 -3.04 19.28
CA SER A 158 16.45 -2.56 20.44
C SER A 158 15.66 -1.29 20.11
N GLY A 159 14.43 -1.20 20.62
CA GLY A 159 13.61 0.01 20.54
C GLY A 159 13.89 0.94 21.71
N HIS A 160 14.14 2.22 21.44
CA HIS A 160 14.40 3.25 22.44
C HIS A 160 13.38 4.38 22.33
N GLY A 161 12.75 4.78 23.44
CA GLY A 161 11.76 5.87 23.50
C GLY A 161 10.57 5.52 24.39
N ASN A 162 9.82 6.53 24.85
CA ASN A 162 8.62 6.30 25.68
C ASN A 162 7.42 5.87 24.83
N VAL A 163 6.94 4.66 25.06
CA VAL A 163 5.85 4.00 24.33
C VAL A 163 4.58 3.82 25.16
N GLU A 164 4.54 4.35 26.38
CA GLU A 164 3.37 4.26 27.26
C GLU A 164 2.15 4.91 26.61
N GLY A 165 1.02 4.18 26.56
CA GLY A 165 -0.22 4.63 25.96
C GLY A 165 -0.18 4.79 24.43
N ARG A 166 0.86 4.30 23.75
CA ARG A 166 1.02 4.42 22.29
C ARG A 166 0.72 3.12 21.57
N VAL A 167 0.33 3.27 20.30
CA VAL A 167 0.27 2.18 19.33
C VAL A 167 1.63 1.47 19.20
N PRO A 168 1.68 0.14 18.96
CA PRO A 168 2.89 -0.66 19.10
C PRO A 168 3.86 -0.56 17.91
N TRP A 169 3.94 0.61 17.26
CA TRP A 169 4.70 0.75 16.00
C TRP A 169 6.20 0.57 16.20
N LEU A 170 6.78 1.17 17.24
CA LEU A 170 8.20 1.02 17.55
C LEU A 170 8.55 -0.47 17.77
N GLN A 171 7.72 -1.18 18.53
CA GLN A 171 7.88 -2.61 18.81
C GLN A 171 7.82 -3.44 17.53
N LEU A 172 6.79 -3.23 16.69
CA LEU A 172 6.62 -3.96 15.43
C LEU A 172 7.81 -3.78 14.48
N TRP A 173 8.36 -2.57 14.40
CA TRP A 173 9.57 -2.32 13.59
C TRP A 173 10.84 -2.87 14.25
N THR A 174 10.99 -2.78 15.58
CA THR A 174 12.10 -3.42 16.30
C THR A 174 12.11 -4.93 16.07
N ASP A 175 10.95 -5.59 16.20
CA ASP A 175 10.81 -7.03 15.99
C ASP A 175 11.18 -7.44 14.56
N LEU A 176 10.74 -6.65 13.56
CA LEU A 176 11.13 -6.89 12.17
C LEU A 176 12.65 -6.77 11.98
N VAL A 177 13.28 -5.71 12.51
CA VAL A 177 14.73 -5.48 12.37
C VAL A 177 15.54 -6.56 13.10
N GLN A 178 15.07 -7.03 14.25
CA GLN A 178 15.72 -8.09 15.01
C GLN A 178 15.89 -9.39 14.20
N GLU A 179 15.01 -9.68 13.24
CA GLU A 179 15.11 -10.87 12.38
C GLU A 179 16.36 -10.92 11.49
N PHE A 180 17.01 -9.78 11.24
CA PHE A 180 18.19 -9.67 10.38
C PHE A 180 19.30 -8.78 10.97
N ALA A 181 19.14 -8.32 12.21
CA ALA A 181 20.08 -7.41 12.86
C ALA A 181 21.52 -7.95 12.87
N GLN A 182 21.71 -9.26 13.02
CA GLN A 182 23.02 -9.94 12.98
C GLN A 182 23.82 -9.70 11.68
N HIS A 183 23.15 -9.28 10.62
CA HIS A 183 23.76 -8.99 9.31
C HIS A 183 23.90 -7.49 9.01
N LEU A 184 23.58 -6.63 9.98
CA LEU A 184 23.70 -5.19 9.85
C LEU A 184 24.93 -4.66 10.59
N PRO A 185 25.53 -3.57 10.10
CA PRO A 185 26.41 -2.75 10.93
C PRO A 185 25.60 -2.03 12.02
N ASP A 186 26.31 -1.36 12.95
CA ASP A 186 25.66 -0.45 13.89
C ASP A 186 24.89 0.64 13.14
N VAL A 187 23.61 0.79 13.43
CA VAL A 187 22.73 1.75 12.74
C VAL A 187 21.59 2.20 13.65
N ASP A 188 21.19 3.47 13.50
CA ASP A 188 20.04 4.06 14.18
C ASP A 188 18.95 4.38 13.14
N MET A 189 17.75 3.87 13.34
CA MET A 189 16.56 4.10 12.50
C MET A 189 15.52 4.91 13.30
N PRO A 190 15.50 6.25 13.15
CA PRO A 190 14.55 7.12 13.84
C PRO A 190 13.14 6.95 13.28
N ILE A 191 12.15 6.85 14.16
CA ILE A 191 10.78 6.51 13.81
C ILE A 191 9.85 7.73 13.93
N ASN A 192 9.01 7.93 12.92
CA ASN A 192 7.82 8.75 13.02
C ASN A 192 6.72 7.98 13.79
N MET A 193 6.33 8.51 14.95
CA MET A 193 5.24 7.95 15.76
C MET A 193 3.88 8.66 15.54
N LEU A 194 3.73 9.43 14.45
CA LEU A 194 2.46 10.03 14.03
C LEU A 194 1.89 9.34 12.79
N ASP A 195 0.57 9.41 12.62
CA ASP A 195 -0.12 8.89 11.43
C ASP A 195 0.35 9.64 10.17
N GLU A 196 0.43 10.97 10.25
CA GLU A 196 0.79 11.83 9.13
C GLU A 196 2.31 11.96 8.91
N PRO A 197 2.75 12.15 7.64
CA PRO A 197 4.10 12.57 7.33
C PRO A 197 4.35 14.01 7.80
N ARG A 198 5.62 14.33 8.07
CA ARG A 198 6.08 15.50 8.84
C ARG A 198 7.14 16.33 8.12
N ILE A 199 7.86 15.81 7.13
CA ILE A 199 9.00 16.49 6.52
C ILE A 199 8.60 17.12 5.18
N LEU A 200 8.53 18.46 5.14
CA LEU A 200 8.13 19.27 3.99
C LEU A 200 9.26 20.21 3.56
N VAL A 201 10.35 19.65 3.04
CA VAL A 201 11.50 20.45 2.58
C VAL A 201 11.08 21.30 1.36
N PRO A 202 11.20 22.64 1.40
CA PRO A 202 10.83 23.48 0.27
C PRO A 202 11.58 23.12 -1.01
N TRP A 203 10.91 23.24 -2.16
CA TRP A 203 11.41 22.75 -3.45
C TRP A 203 12.81 23.27 -3.80
N ALA A 204 13.06 24.56 -3.55
CA ALA A 204 14.35 25.18 -3.82
C ALA A 204 15.47 24.62 -2.93
N ALA A 205 15.18 24.30 -1.67
CA ALA A 205 16.12 23.68 -0.75
C ALA A 205 16.39 22.22 -1.15
N MET A 206 15.35 21.45 -1.42
CA MET A 206 15.46 20.06 -1.87
C MET A 206 16.27 19.96 -3.18
N THR A 207 16.02 20.83 -4.15
CA THR A 207 16.76 20.88 -5.42
C THR A 207 18.26 21.14 -5.19
N LYS A 208 18.63 22.01 -4.25
CA LYS A 208 20.03 22.25 -3.89
C LYS A 208 20.67 21.01 -3.28
N LEU A 209 19.96 20.31 -2.39
CA LEU A 209 20.43 19.06 -1.78
C LEU A 209 20.66 17.98 -2.84
N ILE A 210 19.67 17.71 -3.70
CA ILE A 210 19.81 16.73 -4.79
C ILE A 210 21.00 17.05 -5.70
N LYS A 211 21.13 18.31 -6.15
CA LYS A 211 22.28 18.73 -6.99
C LYS A 211 23.62 18.51 -6.30
N ARG A 212 23.70 18.76 -4.98
CA ARG A 212 24.93 18.52 -4.20
C ARG A 212 25.21 17.03 -4.06
N ALA A 213 24.19 16.21 -3.78
CA ALA A 213 24.32 14.76 -3.67
C ALA A 213 24.82 14.13 -4.98
N GLU A 214 24.27 14.55 -6.13
CA GLU A 214 24.70 14.06 -7.45
C GLU A 214 26.15 14.43 -7.77
N LYS A 215 26.60 15.66 -7.43
CA LYS A 215 28.01 16.05 -7.59
C LYS A 215 28.97 15.25 -6.72
N GLN A 216 28.49 14.66 -5.62
CA GLN A 216 29.28 13.83 -4.72
C GLN A 216 29.18 12.34 -5.04
N LYS A 217 28.40 11.95 -6.07
CA LYS A 217 28.28 10.55 -6.49
C LYS A 217 29.59 10.12 -7.14
N THR A 218 30.24 9.15 -6.51
CA THR A 218 31.50 8.55 -6.99
C THR A 218 31.40 7.04 -6.94
N MET A 219 32.11 6.39 -7.85
CA MET A 219 32.32 4.94 -7.83
C MET A 219 33.83 4.69 -7.72
N PRO A 220 34.35 4.40 -6.50
CA PRO A 220 35.78 4.15 -6.33
C PRO A 220 36.21 2.92 -7.15
N LYS A 221 37.51 2.78 -7.41
CA LYS A 221 38.04 1.52 -7.97
C LYS A 221 37.84 0.39 -6.96
N ALA A 222 37.66 -0.85 -7.43
CA ALA A 222 37.44 -2.00 -6.54
C ALA A 222 38.51 -2.13 -5.45
N GLN A 223 39.78 -1.86 -5.77
CA GLN A 223 40.90 -1.93 -4.81
C GLN A 223 40.89 -0.82 -3.74
N GLN A 224 40.08 0.23 -3.93
CA GLN A 224 39.91 1.34 -2.99
C GLN A 224 38.62 1.20 -2.17
N ALA A 225 37.78 0.22 -2.48
CA ALA A 225 36.57 -0.03 -1.72
C ALA A 225 36.90 -0.71 -0.39
N THR A 226 36.11 -0.43 0.63
CA THR A 226 36.19 -1.07 1.96
C THR A 226 34.82 -1.57 2.39
N SER A 227 34.82 -2.54 3.28
CA SER A 227 33.63 -3.09 3.94
C SER A 227 33.50 -2.67 5.41
N ASP A 228 34.47 -1.91 5.93
CA ASP A 228 34.58 -1.58 7.36
C ASP A 228 33.82 -0.29 7.70
N PHE A 229 32.68 -0.44 8.37
CA PHE A 229 31.93 0.70 8.92
C PHE A 229 32.65 1.29 10.14
N SER A 230 32.54 2.61 10.30
CA SER A 230 33.18 3.34 11.41
C SER A 230 32.51 3.06 12.77
N GLY A 231 31.28 2.53 12.78
CA GLY A 231 30.50 2.22 13.98
C GLY A 231 29.88 3.44 14.67
N LEU A 232 29.17 3.21 15.78
CA LEU A 232 28.43 4.26 16.53
C LEU A 232 28.89 4.45 17.99
N ALA A 233 29.88 3.69 18.47
CA ALA A 233 30.33 3.73 19.88
C ALA A 233 30.73 5.14 20.37
N GLY A 234 31.33 5.97 19.52
CA GLY A 234 31.67 7.36 19.85
C GLY A 234 30.43 8.21 20.11
N ILE A 235 29.41 8.12 19.24
CA ILE A 235 28.14 8.87 19.40
C ILE A 235 27.36 8.37 20.63
N ASP A 236 27.35 7.05 20.86
CA ASP A 236 26.68 6.48 22.03
C ASP A 236 27.32 6.94 23.35
N SER A 237 28.64 7.16 23.34
CA SER A 237 29.39 7.68 24.49
C SER A 237 29.13 9.17 24.72
N GLU A 238 28.91 9.96 23.66
CA GLU A 238 28.55 11.38 23.75
C GLU A 238 27.21 11.60 24.45
N LYS A 239 26.26 10.65 24.33
CA LYS A 239 24.87 10.77 24.84
C LYS A 239 24.23 12.11 24.48
N PRO A 240 24.09 12.43 23.19
CA PRO A 240 23.57 13.72 22.76
C PRO A 240 22.17 13.97 23.33
N ASP A 241 21.90 15.23 23.68
CA ASP A 241 20.55 15.68 24.03
C ASP A 241 19.57 15.40 22.88
N LEU A 242 18.29 15.24 23.23
CA LEU A 242 17.25 15.00 22.24
C LEU A 242 17.24 16.09 21.18
N TYR A 243 17.18 15.66 19.91
CA TYR A 243 17.14 16.58 18.78
C TYR A 243 15.70 16.98 18.46
N ASP A 244 15.42 18.28 18.62
CA ASP A 244 14.15 18.91 18.28
C ASP A 244 14.31 19.96 17.18
N PRO A 245 13.87 19.68 15.93
CA PRO A 245 13.81 20.67 14.89
C PRO A 245 12.64 21.64 15.12
N ARG A 246 12.59 22.72 14.33
CA ARG A 246 11.42 23.61 14.33
C ARG A 246 10.20 22.87 13.81
N TRP A 247 9.14 22.82 14.63
CA TRP A 247 7.84 22.27 14.27
C TRP A 247 6.81 23.37 13.92
N TYR A 248 5.99 23.09 12.91
CA TYR A 248 4.79 23.82 12.53
C TYR A 248 3.57 22.99 12.89
N GLY A 249 2.49 23.67 13.29
CA GLY A 249 1.26 23.04 13.80
C GLY A 249 1.02 23.32 15.29
N PRO A 250 -0.23 23.16 15.78
CA PRO A 250 -1.41 22.77 15.01
C PRO A 250 -2.09 23.95 14.27
N SER A 251 -1.76 25.20 14.59
CA SER A 251 -2.43 26.38 14.02
C SER A 251 -2.02 26.76 12.60
N ASN A 252 -1.09 26.01 12.00
CA ASN A 252 -0.63 26.25 10.63
C ASN A 252 -1.48 25.46 9.62
N SER A 253 -1.67 26.01 8.43
CA SER A 253 -2.26 25.29 7.30
C SER A 253 -1.24 24.30 6.73
N TYR A 254 -1.56 23.00 6.73
CA TYR A 254 -0.69 21.98 6.13
C TYR A 254 -0.53 22.20 4.63
N TRP A 255 -1.59 22.60 3.91
CA TRP A 255 -1.51 22.92 2.48
C TRP A 255 -0.50 24.04 2.19
N ASP A 256 -0.52 25.12 2.96
CA ASP A 256 0.39 26.26 2.73
C ASP A 256 1.87 25.91 3.01
N LEU A 257 2.13 24.88 3.83
CA LEU A 257 3.46 24.31 4.00
C LEU A 257 3.79 23.36 2.84
N ALA A 258 2.85 22.46 2.51
CA ALA A 258 3.01 21.43 1.51
C ALA A 258 3.27 22.02 0.12
N VAL A 259 2.56 23.07 -0.26
CA VAL A 259 2.68 23.72 -1.57
C VAL A 259 4.07 24.31 -1.85
N LYS A 260 4.85 24.64 -0.80
CA LYS A 260 6.23 25.12 -0.95
C LYS A 260 7.19 24.04 -1.45
N THR A 261 6.82 22.77 -1.32
CA THR A 261 7.58 21.62 -1.82
C THR A 261 7.34 21.38 -3.32
N CYS A 262 6.28 21.99 -3.87
CA CYS A 262 5.93 21.88 -5.28
C CYS A 262 6.82 22.74 -6.17
N GLY A 263 7.28 22.16 -7.29
CA GLY A 263 8.13 22.85 -8.25
C GLY A 263 7.42 23.98 -8.99
N PRO A 264 8.14 25.00 -9.48
CA PRO A 264 7.58 26.22 -10.06
C PRO A 264 6.73 26.00 -11.32
N HIS A 265 6.84 24.83 -11.96
CA HIS A 265 6.09 24.47 -13.16
C HIS A 265 4.86 23.61 -12.87
N THR A 266 4.58 23.31 -11.60
CA THR A 266 3.44 22.47 -11.22
C THR A 266 2.19 23.31 -10.97
N PRO A 267 0.98 22.81 -11.29
CA PRO A 267 -0.27 23.54 -11.11
C PRO A 267 -0.55 24.02 -9.68
N ALA A 268 -0.06 23.31 -8.66
CA ALA A 268 -0.24 23.73 -7.28
C ALA A 268 0.70 24.85 -6.84
N HIS A 269 1.80 25.13 -7.56
CA HIS A 269 2.79 26.08 -7.11
C HIS A 269 2.19 27.47 -6.83
N GLY A 270 2.34 27.96 -5.59
CA GLY A 270 1.80 29.25 -5.17
C GLY A 270 0.28 29.30 -4.94
N VAL A 271 -0.43 28.18 -5.05
CA VAL A 271 -1.86 28.11 -4.75
C VAL A 271 -2.06 28.13 -3.24
N ALA A 272 -2.71 29.19 -2.73
CA ALA A 272 -3.01 29.33 -1.31
C ALA A 272 -4.15 28.41 -0.86
N GLN A 273 -4.20 28.12 0.44
CA GLN A 273 -5.30 27.39 1.04
C GLN A 273 -6.62 28.20 1.04
N ILE A 274 -7.74 27.48 0.97
CA ILE A 274 -9.09 27.99 1.13
C ILE A 274 -9.35 28.31 2.61
N LYS A 275 -10.00 29.45 2.87
CA LYS A 275 -10.28 29.93 4.23
C LYS A 275 -11.68 29.59 4.73
N ASP A 276 -12.62 29.36 3.82
CA ASP A 276 -14.01 29.06 4.13
C ASP A 276 -14.45 27.80 3.37
N PHE A 277 -14.80 26.77 4.12
CA PHE A 277 -15.26 25.47 3.61
C PHE A 277 -16.79 25.32 3.71
N SER A 278 -17.53 26.36 4.12
CA SER A 278 -18.98 26.27 4.34
C SER A 278 -19.76 25.99 3.05
N ALA A 279 -19.22 26.39 1.90
CA ALA A 279 -19.81 26.09 0.60
C ALA A 279 -19.64 24.60 0.24
N PRO A 280 -20.55 24.02 -0.55
CA PRO A 280 -20.39 22.67 -1.07
C PRO A 280 -19.03 22.43 -1.74
N ALA A 281 -18.48 21.22 -1.62
CA ALA A 281 -17.15 20.87 -2.13
C ALA A 281 -17.10 21.00 -3.66
N GLU A 282 -16.13 21.75 -4.19
CA GLU A 282 -16.03 21.97 -5.64
C GLU A 282 -15.12 20.94 -6.33
N LEU A 283 -15.66 20.26 -7.34
CA LEU A 283 -14.90 19.34 -8.18
C LEU A 283 -14.44 20.05 -9.47
N PRO A 284 -13.26 19.69 -10.00
CA PRO A 284 -12.79 20.27 -11.26
C PRO A 284 -13.73 19.88 -12.42
N ARG A 285 -14.33 20.89 -13.08
CA ARG A 285 -15.23 20.68 -14.22
C ARG A 285 -14.47 20.25 -15.47
N ASN A 286 -14.99 19.24 -16.17
CA ASN A 286 -14.36 18.67 -17.39
C ASN A 286 -12.86 18.35 -17.19
N TRP A 287 -12.50 17.84 -16.01
CA TRP A 287 -11.13 17.52 -15.67
C TRP A 287 -10.57 16.40 -16.54
N THR A 288 -9.66 16.75 -17.44
CA THR A 288 -8.96 15.82 -18.34
C THR A 288 -7.45 15.89 -18.09
N PRO A 289 -6.98 15.44 -16.91
CA PRO A 289 -5.58 15.53 -16.55
C PRO A 289 -4.72 14.69 -17.49
N SER A 290 -3.47 15.10 -17.69
CA SER A 290 -2.49 14.36 -18.52
C SER A 290 -2.19 12.96 -18.00
N TYR A 291 -2.49 12.69 -16.72
CA TYR A 291 -2.34 11.38 -16.12
C TYR A 291 -3.53 10.44 -16.35
N ALA A 292 -4.61 10.88 -17.00
CA ALA A 292 -5.78 10.06 -17.31
C ALA A 292 -5.92 9.77 -18.80
N PHE A 293 -6.38 8.56 -19.12
CA PHE A 293 -6.76 8.14 -20.47
C PHE A 293 -8.28 7.95 -20.53
N LYS A 294 -8.96 8.87 -21.23
CA LYS A 294 -10.43 8.87 -21.37
C LYS A 294 -11.17 8.77 -20.02
N GLY A 295 -10.72 9.54 -19.03
CA GLY A 295 -11.30 9.60 -17.69
C GLY A 295 -10.71 8.61 -16.68
N TYR A 296 -10.03 7.56 -17.11
CA TYR A 296 -9.45 6.55 -16.21
C TYR A 296 -7.96 6.80 -15.98
N ILE A 297 -7.46 6.60 -14.77
CA ILE A 297 -6.04 6.84 -14.44
C ILE A 297 -5.12 6.00 -15.35
N GLN A 298 -4.17 6.64 -16.02
CA GLN A 298 -3.10 5.98 -16.77
C GLN A 298 -1.76 6.07 -16.04
N ASN A 299 -1.44 7.25 -15.49
CA ASN A 299 -0.22 7.49 -14.73
C ASN A 299 -0.54 7.65 -13.24
N TRP A 300 -0.40 6.54 -12.51
CA TRP A 300 -0.71 6.45 -11.09
C TRP A 300 0.15 7.38 -10.22
N THR A 301 1.45 7.45 -10.46
CA THR A 301 2.35 8.33 -9.69
C THR A 301 1.95 9.79 -9.81
N ALA A 302 1.48 10.21 -10.98
CA ALA A 302 0.97 11.57 -11.19
C ALA A 302 -0.44 11.78 -10.58
N ALA A 303 -1.30 10.76 -10.60
CA ALA A 303 -2.63 10.80 -9.97
C ALA A 303 -2.59 10.82 -8.43
N MET A 304 -1.48 10.37 -7.82
CA MET A 304 -1.25 10.53 -6.37
C MET A 304 -0.63 11.87 -6.00
N ASP A 305 -0.07 12.63 -6.96
CA ASP A 305 0.73 13.83 -6.69
C ASP A 305 -0.15 15.07 -6.49
N PRO A 306 -0.22 15.64 -5.27
CA PRO A 306 -1.03 16.82 -5.02
C PRO A 306 -0.44 18.10 -5.66
N CYS A 307 0.85 18.10 -6.03
CA CYS A 307 1.42 19.22 -6.79
C CYS A 307 0.80 19.35 -8.19
N LEU A 308 0.26 18.26 -8.75
CA LEU A 308 -0.45 18.24 -10.02
C LEU A 308 -1.96 18.46 -9.87
N GLN A 309 -2.47 18.49 -8.64
CA GLN A 309 -3.90 18.45 -8.34
C GLN A 309 -4.26 19.49 -7.25
N PRO A 310 -4.21 20.80 -7.56
CA PRO A 310 -4.46 21.86 -6.58
C PRO A 310 -5.85 21.80 -5.95
N HIS A 311 -6.83 21.17 -6.60
CA HIS A 311 -8.18 21.00 -6.04
C HIS A 311 -8.19 20.09 -4.79
N LEU A 312 -7.18 19.25 -4.57
CA LEU A 312 -7.11 18.38 -3.39
C LEU A 312 -7.02 19.15 -2.07
N ARG A 313 -6.57 20.41 -2.10
CA ARG A 313 -6.56 21.31 -0.92
C ARG A 313 -7.92 21.45 -0.23
N GLN A 314 -9.00 21.16 -0.98
CA GLN A 314 -10.38 21.18 -0.51
C GLN A 314 -11.13 19.86 -0.72
N LEU A 315 -10.47 18.78 -1.16
CA LEU A 315 -11.13 17.49 -1.40
C LEU A 315 -10.48 16.33 -0.62
N HIS A 316 -9.50 16.61 0.23
CA HIS A 316 -8.81 15.61 1.04
C HIS A 316 -8.51 16.15 2.45
N GLY A 317 -8.93 15.40 3.47
CA GLY A 317 -8.88 15.82 4.87
C GLY A 317 -7.47 16.17 5.38
N THR A 318 -6.44 15.51 4.86
CA THR A 318 -5.01 15.84 5.09
C THR A 318 -4.67 17.31 4.89
N PHE A 319 -5.28 17.96 3.89
CA PHE A 319 -4.99 19.36 3.57
C PHE A 319 -5.94 20.33 4.27
N ILE A 320 -7.12 19.86 4.65
CA ILE A 320 -8.19 20.66 5.26
C ILE A 320 -7.94 20.80 6.76
N GLU A 321 -7.89 19.68 7.48
CA GLU A 321 -7.78 19.65 8.94
C GLU A 321 -7.18 18.30 9.38
N PRO A 322 -5.86 18.08 9.24
CA PRO A 322 -5.20 16.83 9.67
C PRO A 322 -5.32 16.60 11.19
N LEU A 323 -5.19 15.34 11.61
CA LEU A 323 -5.33 14.94 13.01
C LEU A 323 -4.12 15.39 13.85
N SER A 324 -2.89 15.18 13.40
CA SER A 324 -1.72 15.48 14.23
C SER A 324 -0.64 16.28 13.52
N LEU A 325 -1.03 17.45 12.99
CA LEU A 325 -0.09 18.34 12.30
C LEU A 325 1.12 18.70 13.19
N SER A 326 2.28 18.17 12.81
CA SER A 326 3.58 18.49 13.39
C SER A 326 4.63 18.31 12.30
N SER A 327 4.84 19.37 11.52
CA SER A 327 5.69 19.32 10.33
C SER A 327 6.93 20.20 10.45
N THR A 328 7.98 19.89 9.72
CA THR A 328 9.20 20.70 9.62
C THR A 328 9.59 20.92 8.17
N GLU A 329 10.23 22.05 7.89
CA GLU A 329 10.82 22.37 6.58
C GLU A 329 12.30 21.92 6.49
N GLU A 330 12.86 21.38 7.59
CA GLU A 330 14.22 20.87 7.66
C GLU A 330 14.28 19.40 7.23
N LEU A 331 15.30 19.03 6.42
CA LEU A 331 15.55 17.62 6.12
C LEU A 331 16.20 16.95 7.34
N ILE A 332 15.45 16.08 8.01
CA ILE A 332 15.89 15.31 9.19
C ILE A 332 15.79 13.81 8.93
N PRO A 333 16.60 12.97 9.59
CA PRO A 333 16.49 11.51 9.45
C PRO A 333 15.23 11.01 10.16
N LEU A 334 14.19 10.68 9.40
CA LEU A 334 12.93 10.16 9.96
C LEU A 334 12.32 9.12 9.03
N PHE A 335 12.01 7.96 9.59
CA PHE A 335 11.40 6.84 8.88
C PHE A 335 9.90 6.79 9.15
N GLY A 336 9.11 6.49 8.13
CA GLY A 336 7.64 6.46 8.22
C GLY A 336 7.01 5.37 7.38
N GLY A 337 5.82 4.93 7.77
CA GLY A 337 5.06 3.90 7.06
C GLY A 337 4.49 4.33 5.71
N SER A 338 4.26 5.64 5.55
CA SER A 338 3.80 6.27 4.32
C SER A 338 4.17 7.74 4.29
N LYS A 339 4.04 8.38 3.12
CA LYS A 339 4.22 9.82 2.95
C LYS A 339 3.53 10.34 1.71
N LEU A 340 3.24 11.64 1.61
CA LEU A 340 2.84 12.21 0.32
C LEU A 340 4.06 12.20 -0.63
N PRO A 341 3.87 12.10 -1.96
CA PRO A 341 4.97 12.15 -2.94
C PRO A 341 5.94 13.32 -2.77
N MET A 342 5.47 14.42 -2.16
CA MET A 342 6.21 15.65 -1.92
C MET A 342 6.92 15.72 -0.54
N ASN A 343 6.58 14.83 0.40
CA ASN A 343 7.24 14.74 1.70
C ASN A 343 8.57 13.95 1.61
N SER A 344 9.40 14.08 2.65
CA SER A 344 10.79 13.59 2.66
C SER A 344 11.12 12.52 3.71
N GLU A 345 10.13 11.83 4.29
CA GLU A 345 10.39 10.64 5.13
C GLU A 345 11.07 9.54 4.34
N ILE A 346 11.80 8.70 5.04
CA ILE A 346 12.38 7.47 4.49
C ILE A 346 11.35 6.35 4.67
N LEU A 347 10.80 5.85 3.56
CA LEU A 347 9.70 4.89 3.66
C LEU A 347 10.16 3.50 4.13
N ILE A 348 9.42 2.97 5.09
CA ILE A 348 9.44 1.57 5.56
C ILE A 348 8.03 0.99 5.45
N PRO A 349 7.87 -0.35 5.50
CA PRO A 349 6.55 -0.95 5.57
C PRO A 349 5.76 -0.38 6.74
N GLY A 350 4.51 0.03 6.48
CA GLY A 350 3.62 0.52 7.52
C GLY A 350 3.54 -0.46 8.68
N ALA A 351 3.67 0.03 9.92
CA ALA A 351 3.73 -0.84 11.10
C ALA A 351 2.53 -1.79 11.18
N MET A 352 1.34 -1.32 10.79
CA MET A 352 0.13 -2.13 10.79
C MET A 352 0.09 -3.23 9.71
N TYR A 353 1.04 -3.29 8.78
CA TYR A 353 1.25 -4.47 7.94
C TYR A 353 2.03 -5.59 8.65
N LEU A 354 2.68 -5.30 9.78
CA LEU A 354 3.49 -6.23 10.56
C LEU A 354 2.70 -6.89 11.70
N THR A 355 1.53 -6.36 12.04
CA THR A 355 0.66 -6.89 13.10
C THR A 355 -0.02 -8.20 12.68
N LYS A 356 -0.42 -8.99 13.68
CA LYS A 356 -1.30 -10.16 13.52
C LYS A 356 -2.77 -9.83 13.76
N ASP A 357 -3.09 -8.59 14.14
CA ASP A 357 -4.47 -8.14 14.31
C ASP A 357 -5.25 -8.34 12.99
N GLU A 358 -6.32 -9.14 13.05
CA GLU A 358 -7.16 -9.46 11.89
C GLU A 358 -7.88 -8.24 11.32
N PHE A 359 -8.05 -7.17 12.10
CA PHE A 359 -8.62 -5.92 11.62
C PHE A 359 -7.78 -5.29 10.50
N TYR A 360 -6.46 -5.43 10.55
CA TYR A 360 -5.53 -4.89 9.55
C TYR A 360 -4.97 -5.98 8.63
N SER A 361 -4.64 -7.15 9.18
CA SER A 361 -4.01 -8.24 8.43
C SER A 361 -4.98 -9.02 7.54
N GLY A 362 -6.28 -8.95 7.82
CA GLY A 362 -7.32 -9.76 7.17
C GLY A 362 -7.39 -11.22 7.65
N GLY A 363 -6.46 -11.63 8.52
CA GLY A 363 -6.28 -13.03 8.92
C GLY A 363 -5.80 -13.92 7.76
N ASP A 364 -6.02 -15.23 7.90
CA ASP A 364 -5.61 -16.24 6.91
C ASP A 364 -6.68 -16.53 5.84
N SER A 365 -7.85 -15.89 5.93
CA SER A 365 -8.93 -16.07 4.96
C SER A 365 -8.74 -15.17 3.75
N HIS A 366 -8.91 -15.73 2.55
CA HIS A 366 -8.87 -14.98 1.29
C HIS A 366 -10.28 -14.70 0.72
N GLY A 367 -11.33 -15.20 1.36
CA GLY A 367 -12.69 -15.22 0.81
C GLY A 367 -12.93 -16.34 -0.21
N PRO A 368 -14.18 -16.51 -0.67
CA PRO A 368 -14.54 -17.57 -1.61
C PRO A 368 -14.07 -17.24 -3.05
N ALA A 369 -14.00 -18.26 -3.90
CA ALA A 369 -13.76 -18.10 -5.34
C ALA A 369 -14.71 -17.07 -5.99
N TRP A 370 -14.23 -16.35 -7.01
CA TRP A 370 -14.90 -15.21 -7.63
C TRP A 370 -16.38 -15.44 -7.98
N GLN A 371 -16.73 -16.61 -8.52
CA GLN A 371 -18.08 -16.96 -8.95
C GLN A 371 -19.06 -17.13 -7.77
N ARG A 372 -18.55 -17.40 -6.57
CA ARG A 372 -19.34 -17.56 -5.35
C ARG A 372 -19.49 -16.25 -4.57
N LYS A 373 -18.82 -15.17 -5.00
CA LYS A 373 -18.92 -13.86 -4.36
C LYS A 373 -20.23 -13.17 -4.69
N ARG A 374 -20.70 -12.35 -3.76
CA ARG A 374 -21.79 -11.40 -3.99
C ARG A 374 -21.32 -10.39 -5.03
N ASN A 375 -22.14 -10.19 -6.07
CA ASN A 375 -21.89 -9.15 -7.07
C ASN A 375 -22.25 -7.77 -6.50
N GLY A 376 -21.42 -7.30 -5.58
CA GLY A 376 -21.62 -6.05 -4.87
C GLY A 376 -20.32 -5.53 -4.28
N LEU A 377 -20.41 -4.30 -3.78
CA LEU A 377 -19.37 -3.53 -3.15
C LEU A 377 -19.64 -3.46 -1.64
N ILE A 378 -18.59 -3.61 -0.84
CA ILE A 378 -18.66 -3.44 0.62
C ILE A 378 -17.58 -2.48 1.10
N TRP A 379 -17.96 -1.55 1.98
CA TRP A 379 -17.03 -0.73 2.73
C TRP A 379 -17.50 -0.57 4.18
N ARG A 380 -16.60 -0.87 5.12
CA ARG A 380 -16.74 -0.56 6.55
C ARG A 380 -15.45 0.07 7.04
N GLY A 381 -15.56 1.20 7.70
CA GLY A 381 -14.41 1.88 8.27
C GLY A 381 -14.81 3.10 9.09
N ASP A 382 -13.80 3.73 9.68
CA ASP A 382 -13.98 4.91 10.50
C ASP A 382 -13.96 6.17 9.62
N ALA A 383 -14.60 7.23 10.10
CA ALA A 383 -14.53 8.57 9.49
C ALA A 383 -13.19 9.29 9.74
N SER A 384 -12.10 8.52 9.84
CA SER A 384 -10.72 9.03 9.85
C SER A 384 -10.39 9.76 8.53
N GLY A 385 -9.30 10.52 8.50
CA GLY A 385 -8.98 11.39 7.36
C GLY A 385 -8.58 12.80 7.78
N GLY A 386 -8.75 13.12 9.06
CA GLY A 386 -8.60 14.45 9.65
C GLY A 386 -9.73 14.71 10.65
N ARG A 387 -9.82 15.94 11.16
CA ARG A 387 -10.89 16.38 12.07
C ARG A 387 -11.98 17.11 11.31
N ALA A 388 -13.00 16.37 10.86
CA ALA A 388 -14.18 16.98 10.24
C ALA A 388 -14.84 18.01 11.17
N LYS A 389 -15.29 19.14 10.62
CA LYS A 389 -16.09 20.15 11.31
C LYS A 389 -17.44 20.31 10.61
N GLU A 390 -18.40 20.91 11.31
CA GLU A 390 -19.77 21.12 10.79
C GLU A 390 -19.78 21.83 9.44
N HIS A 391 -18.90 22.82 9.28
CA HIS A 391 -18.77 23.58 8.04
C HIS A 391 -17.77 22.97 7.03
N SER A 392 -17.18 21.79 7.26
CA SER A 392 -16.12 21.27 6.38
C SER A 392 -16.15 19.76 6.09
N TRP A 393 -17.00 18.98 6.78
CA TRP A 393 -17.03 17.52 6.63
C TRP A 393 -17.27 17.05 5.19
N HIS A 394 -18.06 17.78 4.41
CA HIS A 394 -18.40 17.43 3.02
C HIS A 394 -17.20 17.53 2.07
N HIS A 395 -16.09 18.10 2.52
CA HIS A 395 -14.84 18.13 1.77
C HIS A 395 -13.97 16.87 1.96
N PHE A 396 -14.33 15.96 2.88
CA PHE A 396 -13.50 14.81 3.24
C PHE A 396 -13.77 13.61 2.33
N GLN A 397 -12.70 12.96 1.88
CA GLN A 397 -12.74 11.88 0.91
C GLN A 397 -13.59 10.68 1.34
N ARG A 398 -13.55 10.26 2.61
CA ARG A 398 -14.37 9.13 3.08
C ARG A 398 -15.85 9.48 3.23
N HIS A 399 -16.16 10.72 3.61
CA HIS A 399 -17.53 11.21 3.68
C HIS A 399 -18.13 11.25 2.27
N ARG A 400 -17.38 11.81 1.30
CA ARG A 400 -17.72 11.76 -0.13
C ARG A 400 -17.95 10.34 -0.64
N LEU A 401 -17.04 9.41 -0.35
CA LEU A 401 -17.17 8.01 -0.77
C LEU A 401 -18.47 7.36 -0.24
N VAL A 402 -18.78 7.54 1.05
CA VAL A 402 -19.99 6.99 1.66
C VAL A 402 -21.25 7.63 1.08
N GLU A 403 -21.28 8.96 0.89
CA GLU A 403 -22.43 9.62 0.25
C GLU A 403 -22.65 9.18 -1.20
N MET A 404 -21.57 8.97 -1.96
CA MET A 404 -21.64 8.41 -3.33
C MET A 404 -22.12 6.96 -3.35
N LEU A 405 -22.12 6.25 -2.23
CA LEU A 405 -22.58 4.85 -2.16
C LEU A 405 -23.89 4.72 -1.38
N ASN A 406 -24.57 5.84 -1.14
CA ASN A 406 -25.86 5.91 -0.44
C ASN A 406 -27.00 6.15 -1.44
N GLU A 407 -27.91 5.18 -1.58
CA GLU A 407 -29.03 5.29 -2.53
C GLU A 407 -29.90 6.51 -2.28
N THR A 408 -30.23 6.85 -1.03
CA THR A 408 -31.16 7.94 -0.75
C THR A 408 -30.61 9.28 -1.23
N ILE A 409 -29.30 9.50 -1.04
CA ILE A 409 -28.61 10.70 -1.52
C ILE A 409 -28.58 10.73 -3.05
N VAL A 410 -28.22 9.61 -3.69
CA VAL A 410 -28.18 9.50 -5.16
C VAL A 410 -29.58 9.68 -5.76
N SER A 411 -30.62 9.14 -5.12
CA SER A 411 -32.02 9.27 -5.56
C SER A 411 -32.46 10.73 -5.53
N HIS A 412 -32.18 11.47 -4.46
CA HIS A 412 -32.53 12.90 -4.41
C HIS A 412 -31.84 13.69 -5.51
N LEU A 413 -30.57 13.40 -5.80
CA LEU A 413 -29.84 14.02 -6.89
C LEU A 413 -30.45 13.69 -8.26
N GLU A 414 -30.84 12.44 -8.50
CA GLU A 414 -31.48 12.02 -9.77
C GLU A 414 -32.89 12.59 -9.94
N THR A 415 -33.72 12.62 -8.90
CA THR A 415 -35.15 12.98 -9.02
C THR A 415 -35.45 14.45 -8.78
N GLN A 416 -34.73 15.11 -7.87
CA GLN A 416 -34.98 16.50 -7.48
C GLN A 416 -33.97 17.48 -8.09
N GLY A 417 -32.85 16.98 -8.60
CA GLY A 417 -31.75 17.81 -9.11
C GLY A 417 -30.96 18.54 -8.02
N THR A 418 -31.19 18.21 -6.74
CA THR A 418 -30.49 18.80 -5.60
C THR A 418 -29.08 18.21 -5.51
N ARG A 419 -28.05 19.05 -5.69
CA ARG A 419 -26.65 18.66 -5.57
C ARG A 419 -26.27 18.38 -4.10
N PRO A 420 -25.79 17.17 -3.76
CA PRO A 420 -25.21 16.88 -2.45
C PRO A 420 -24.02 17.79 -2.14
N LEU A 421 -23.72 17.97 -0.85
CA LEU A 421 -22.64 18.87 -0.43
C LEU A 421 -21.25 18.33 -0.82
N SER A 422 -21.06 17.01 -0.85
CA SER A 422 -19.73 16.42 -0.98
C SER A 422 -19.33 16.02 -2.41
N PHE A 423 -20.28 15.84 -3.33
CA PHE A 423 -19.99 15.28 -4.66
C PHE A 423 -20.86 15.81 -5.80
N GLU A 424 -20.37 15.59 -7.02
CA GLU A 424 -21.07 15.77 -8.28
C GLU A 424 -21.15 14.43 -9.03
N LEU A 425 -22.20 14.22 -9.83
CA LEU A 425 -22.23 13.05 -10.72
C LEU A 425 -21.10 13.13 -11.76
N PRO A 426 -20.56 11.98 -12.19
CA PRO A 426 -19.56 11.92 -13.26
C PRO A 426 -19.94 12.73 -14.48
N SER A 427 -18.97 13.42 -15.08
CA SER A 427 -19.20 14.16 -16.32
C SER A 427 -19.63 13.24 -17.46
N LYS A 428 -20.83 13.50 -18.02
CA LYS A 428 -21.40 12.74 -19.14
C LYS A 428 -20.61 12.88 -20.46
N SER A 429 -19.75 13.90 -20.57
CA SER A 429 -18.88 14.12 -21.72
C SER A 429 -17.59 13.29 -21.66
N ILE A 430 -17.13 12.95 -20.45
CA ILE A 430 -15.91 12.16 -20.22
C ILE A 430 -16.26 10.68 -20.07
N TYR A 431 -17.28 10.38 -19.26
CA TYR A 431 -17.64 9.03 -18.89
C TYR A 431 -18.89 8.55 -19.60
N HIS A 432 -18.84 7.29 -20.04
CA HIS A 432 -20.01 6.58 -20.56
C HIS A 432 -20.65 5.77 -19.42
N SER A 433 -21.61 6.38 -18.72
CA SER A 433 -22.47 5.71 -17.73
C SER A 433 -23.90 5.58 -18.27
N PRO A 434 -24.31 4.38 -18.75
CA PRO A 434 -25.68 4.11 -19.14
C PRO A 434 -26.69 4.34 -18.00
N ARG A 435 -26.35 3.96 -16.76
CA ARG A 435 -27.27 4.08 -15.62
C ARG A 435 -27.54 5.54 -15.26
N GLN A 436 -26.50 6.37 -15.19
CA GLN A 436 -26.64 7.81 -14.96
C GLN A 436 -27.44 8.51 -16.09
N ARG A 437 -27.34 8.02 -17.33
CA ARG A 437 -28.13 8.58 -18.46
C ARG A 437 -29.61 8.23 -18.38
N ARG A 438 -29.95 7.07 -17.81
CA ARG A 438 -31.34 6.63 -17.64
C ARG A 438 -31.96 7.01 -16.29
N GLY A 439 -31.19 7.59 -15.37
CA GLY A 439 -31.68 7.89 -14.01
C GLY A 439 -31.88 6.62 -13.18
N GLU A 440 -31.02 5.62 -13.38
CA GLU A 440 -31.09 4.30 -12.72
C GLU A 440 -29.93 4.09 -11.73
N LEU A 441 -29.16 5.14 -11.41
CA LEU A 441 -27.98 5.00 -10.57
C LEU A 441 -28.38 4.69 -9.13
N ALA A 442 -29.37 5.40 -8.58
CA ALA A 442 -29.85 5.20 -7.21
C ALA A 442 -30.35 3.75 -7.01
N ALA A 443 -31.23 3.28 -7.90
CA ALA A 443 -31.76 1.93 -7.85
C ALA A 443 -30.66 0.86 -7.90
N TRP A 444 -29.63 1.08 -8.72
CA TRP A 444 -28.48 0.17 -8.78
C TRP A 444 -27.61 0.23 -7.53
N VAL A 445 -27.33 1.44 -7.00
CA VAL A 445 -26.54 1.62 -5.77
C VAL A 445 -27.19 0.88 -4.60
N ARG A 446 -28.52 0.94 -4.43
CA ARG A 446 -29.25 0.21 -3.38
C ARG A 446 -28.97 -1.29 -3.38
N ASP A 447 -28.95 -1.89 -4.56
CA ASP A 447 -28.83 -3.34 -4.71
C ASP A 447 -27.36 -3.79 -4.76
N PHE A 448 -26.44 -2.88 -5.09
CA PHE A 448 -25.04 -3.17 -5.36
C PHE A 448 -24.09 -2.78 -4.22
N ALA A 449 -24.32 -1.67 -3.53
CA ALA A 449 -23.37 -1.09 -2.59
C ALA A 449 -23.83 -1.20 -1.14
N ASP A 450 -22.90 -1.62 -0.28
CA ASP A 450 -23.05 -1.60 1.16
C ASP A 450 -21.87 -0.83 1.78
N ALA A 451 -22.02 0.48 1.97
CA ALA A 451 -20.95 1.34 2.48
C ALA A 451 -21.44 2.16 3.67
N ALA A 452 -20.74 2.06 4.80
CA ALA A 452 -21.13 2.78 6.01
C ALA A 452 -19.95 2.99 6.96
N PHE A 453 -20.03 4.06 7.74
CA PHE A 453 -19.15 4.26 8.88
C PHE A 453 -19.50 3.30 10.02
N VAL A 454 -18.48 2.84 10.74
CA VAL A 454 -18.63 2.06 11.98
C VAL A 454 -18.37 2.90 13.22
N HIS A 455 -17.60 3.97 13.05
CA HIS A 455 -17.27 4.98 14.05
C HIS A 455 -17.02 6.31 13.32
N LEU A 456 -17.53 7.42 13.87
CA LEU A 456 -17.35 8.76 13.29
C LEU A 456 -16.13 9.44 13.92
N CYS A 457 -16.22 9.83 15.18
CA CYS A 457 -15.13 10.43 15.94
C CYS A 457 -15.33 10.17 17.45
N GLN A 458 -14.44 10.70 18.29
CA GLN A 458 -14.60 10.62 19.74
C GLN A 458 -15.91 11.30 20.19
N PRO A 459 -16.63 10.75 21.19
CA PRO A 459 -17.87 11.34 21.68
C PRO A 459 -17.72 12.82 22.05
N GLY A 460 -18.63 13.68 21.57
CA GLY A 460 -18.63 15.12 21.82
C GLY A 460 -17.75 15.94 20.86
N GLU A 461 -16.97 15.32 19.97
CA GLU A 461 -16.11 16.05 19.02
C GLU A 461 -16.79 16.35 17.67
N CYS A 462 -17.80 15.56 17.27
CA CYS A 462 -18.44 15.65 15.95
C CYS A 462 -19.92 15.26 15.94
N ASP A 463 -20.67 15.52 17.01
CA ASP A 463 -22.09 15.15 17.16
C ASP A 463 -22.97 15.66 15.98
N PHE A 464 -22.55 16.70 15.27
CA PHE A 464 -23.22 17.18 14.06
C PHE A 464 -23.30 16.09 12.95
N LEU A 465 -22.34 15.16 12.88
CA LEU A 465 -22.31 14.06 11.92
C LEU A 465 -23.38 13.01 12.20
N ASP A 466 -23.90 12.89 13.43
CA ASP A 466 -24.92 11.89 13.78
C ASP A 466 -26.24 12.12 13.02
N SER A 467 -26.51 13.37 12.65
CA SER A 467 -27.66 13.75 11.82
C SER A 467 -27.47 13.48 10.32
N ILE A 468 -26.24 13.17 9.90
CA ILE A 468 -25.82 13.08 8.49
C ILE A 468 -25.54 11.63 8.12
N PHE A 469 -24.86 10.88 8.98
CA PHE A 469 -24.44 9.51 8.71
C PHE A 469 -25.04 8.51 9.69
N ALA A 470 -25.68 7.48 9.15
CA ALA A 470 -26.07 6.31 9.92
C ALA A 470 -24.87 5.36 10.12
N LEU A 471 -24.62 4.99 11.37
CA LEU A 471 -23.61 3.99 11.72
C LEU A 471 -24.08 2.57 11.41
N SER A 472 -23.16 1.75 10.94
CA SER A 472 -23.31 0.30 10.81
C SER A 472 -22.43 -0.44 11.79
N LYS A 473 -22.77 -1.70 12.08
CA LYS A 473 -21.92 -2.56 12.90
C LYS A 473 -20.57 -2.82 12.22
N PRO A 474 -19.47 -2.93 12.98
CA PRO A 474 -18.20 -3.43 12.46
C PRO A 474 -18.37 -4.78 11.74
N MET A 475 -17.68 -4.94 10.61
CA MET A 475 -17.67 -6.18 9.83
C MET A 475 -16.23 -6.68 9.70
N PRO A 476 -15.91 -7.90 10.17
CA PRO A 476 -14.58 -8.49 9.96
C PRO A 476 -14.21 -8.55 8.48
N MET A 477 -12.92 -8.34 8.15
CA MET A 477 -12.43 -8.35 6.76
C MET A 477 -12.76 -9.67 6.04
N ARG A 478 -12.65 -10.81 6.73
CA ARG A 478 -13.00 -12.13 6.19
C ARG A 478 -14.43 -12.21 5.63
N THR A 479 -15.37 -11.46 6.21
CA THR A 479 -16.77 -11.38 5.76
C THR A 479 -16.92 -10.36 4.63
N GLN A 480 -16.16 -9.26 4.67
CA GLN A 480 -16.10 -8.32 3.54
C GLN A 480 -15.57 -9.01 2.27
N TYR A 481 -14.69 -10.00 2.38
CA TYR A 481 -14.20 -10.80 1.25
C TYR A 481 -15.28 -11.65 0.54
N GLU A 482 -16.51 -11.73 1.07
CA GLU A 482 -17.64 -12.31 0.33
C GLU A 482 -18.10 -11.45 -0.85
N TYR A 483 -17.70 -10.18 -0.91
CA TYR A 483 -18.08 -9.22 -1.95
C TYR A 483 -17.00 -9.12 -3.04
N LYS A 484 -17.39 -8.80 -4.26
CA LYS A 484 -16.46 -8.64 -5.38
C LYS A 484 -15.60 -7.39 -5.27
N PHE A 485 -16.12 -6.27 -4.78
CA PHE A 485 -15.43 -4.97 -4.86
C PHE A 485 -15.15 -4.37 -3.48
N LEU A 486 -13.89 -3.97 -3.24
CA LEU A 486 -13.41 -3.42 -1.97
C LEU A 486 -12.78 -2.03 -2.18
N PRO A 487 -13.51 -0.94 -1.92
CA PRO A 487 -12.93 0.40 -1.97
C PRO A 487 -11.89 0.61 -0.87
N ASP A 488 -10.78 1.23 -1.25
CA ASP A 488 -9.70 1.64 -0.37
C ASP A 488 -9.50 3.15 -0.54
N ALA A 489 -9.74 3.90 0.54
CA ALA A 489 -9.59 5.34 0.59
C ALA A 489 -8.79 5.73 1.84
N ASP A 490 -7.95 6.74 1.69
CA ASP A 490 -7.06 7.21 2.75
C ASP A 490 -7.81 7.58 4.03
N GLY A 491 -7.19 7.24 5.15
CA GLY A 491 -7.55 7.73 6.48
C GLY A 491 -6.68 8.92 6.85
N ASN A 492 -6.25 9.00 8.12
CA ASN A 492 -5.28 10.03 8.54
C ASN A 492 -3.98 9.96 7.73
N SER A 493 -3.62 8.75 7.28
CA SER A 493 -2.67 8.52 6.21
C SER A 493 -3.12 7.35 5.31
N PHE A 494 -2.19 6.58 4.76
CA PHE A 494 -2.50 5.39 3.96
C PHE A 494 -3.46 4.43 4.69
N SER A 495 -4.23 3.66 3.91
CA SER A 495 -5.10 2.61 4.45
C SER A 495 -4.30 1.33 4.74
N ALA A 496 -4.10 1.03 6.02
CA ALA A 496 -3.44 -0.20 6.47
C ALA A 496 -4.20 -1.51 6.13
N ARG A 497 -5.40 -1.44 5.54
CA ARG A 497 -6.16 -2.61 5.07
C ARG A 497 -5.80 -3.01 3.63
N PHE A 498 -5.17 -2.11 2.87
CA PHE A 498 -4.97 -2.29 1.43
C PHE A 498 -4.18 -3.57 1.09
N ARG A 499 -3.10 -3.84 1.84
CA ARG A 499 -2.32 -5.09 1.68
C ARG A 499 -3.18 -6.34 1.85
N ALA A 500 -4.10 -6.33 2.81
CA ALA A 500 -4.99 -7.46 3.07
C ALA A 500 -6.12 -7.55 2.02
N PHE A 501 -6.54 -6.44 1.42
CA PHE A 501 -7.43 -6.45 0.25
C PHE A 501 -6.76 -7.07 -0.97
N LEU A 502 -5.52 -6.68 -1.27
CA LEU A 502 -4.73 -7.26 -2.36
C LEU A 502 -4.56 -8.78 -2.20
N ARG A 503 -4.40 -9.27 -0.96
CA ARG A 503 -4.29 -10.71 -0.67
C ARG A 503 -5.63 -11.44 -0.69
N SER A 504 -6.76 -10.76 -0.77
CA SER A 504 -8.06 -11.43 -0.89
C SER A 504 -8.33 -11.84 -2.35
N THR A 505 -9.34 -12.67 -2.55
CA THR A 505 -9.85 -13.00 -3.89
C THR A 505 -10.77 -11.90 -4.46
N SER A 506 -11.00 -10.80 -3.74
CA SER A 506 -11.83 -9.65 -4.16
C SER A 506 -11.00 -8.60 -4.89
N LEU A 507 -11.65 -7.67 -5.60
CA LEU A 507 -11.02 -6.61 -6.38
C LEU A 507 -10.88 -5.31 -5.56
N PRO A 508 -9.65 -4.88 -5.22
CA PRO A 508 -9.44 -3.60 -4.55
C PRO A 508 -9.56 -2.42 -5.52
N LEU A 509 -10.26 -1.37 -5.09
CA LEU A 509 -10.38 -0.10 -5.81
C LEU A 509 -9.72 1.01 -4.97
N LYS A 510 -8.53 1.47 -5.32
CA LYS A 510 -7.71 2.35 -4.46
C LYS A 510 -7.70 3.79 -4.96
N ALA A 511 -8.12 4.73 -4.11
CA ALA A 511 -7.82 6.16 -4.23
C ALA A 511 -6.89 6.56 -3.09
N THR A 512 -5.72 7.11 -3.43
CA THR A 512 -4.77 7.57 -2.42
C THR A 512 -3.93 8.74 -2.90
N ILE A 513 -3.42 9.53 -1.97
CA ILE A 513 -2.35 10.52 -2.16
C ILE A 513 -1.06 10.12 -1.43
N TYR A 514 -1.01 8.96 -0.80
CA TYR A 514 0.15 8.48 -0.05
C TYR A 514 0.94 7.47 -0.87
N ALA A 515 2.26 7.67 -0.88
CA ALA A 515 3.22 6.69 -1.33
C ALA A 515 3.59 5.72 -0.20
N GLU A 516 3.76 4.45 -0.58
CA GLU A 516 4.13 3.35 0.31
C GLU A 516 5.38 2.62 -0.22
N TRP A 517 6.02 1.81 0.63
CA TRP A 517 7.25 1.07 0.30
C TRP A 517 7.11 0.13 -0.93
N HIS A 518 5.88 -0.33 -1.20
CA HIS A 518 5.59 -1.35 -2.21
C HIS A 518 5.14 -0.80 -3.56
N ASP A 519 5.04 0.53 -3.74
CA ASP A 519 4.47 1.11 -4.96
C ASP A 519 5.24 0.72 -6.23
N ASP A 520 6.55 0.51 -6.13
CA ASP A 520 7.38 0.05 -7.24
C ASP A 520 7.18 -1.43 -7.59
N ARG A 521 6.47 -2.18 -6.72
CA ARG A 521 6.23 -3.63 -6.83
C ARG A 521 4.86 -3.94 -7.40
N ILE A 522 3.87 -3.09 -7.22
CA ILE A 522 2.49 -3.32 -7.65
C ILE A 522 2.12 -2.46 -8.86
N MET A 523 1.25 -2.98 -9.73
CA MET A 523 0.93 -2.36 -11.00
C MET A 523 -0.59 -2.06 -11.07
N PRO A 524 -0.99 -0.78 -11.16
CA PRO A 524 -2.39 -0.41 -11.37
C PRO A 524 -2.93 -1.01 -12.68
N TRP A 525 -4.21 -1.39 -12.69
CA TRP A 525 -4.91 -2.15 -13.74
C TRP A 525 -4.44 -3.59 -13.98
N LEU A 526 -3.49 -4.07 -13.18
CA LEU A 526 -3.08 -5.48 -13.17
C LEU A 526 -3.27 -6.13 -11.81
N HIS A 527 -2.92 -5.43 -10.73
CA HIS A 527 -3.03 -5.95 -9.35
C HIS A 527 -4.17 -5.30 -8.55
N PHE A 528 -4.60 -4.11 -8.95
CA PHE A 528 -5.73 -3.38 -8.36
C PHE A 528 -6.27 -2.36 -9.36
N VAL A 529 -7.41 -1.76 -9.06
CA VAL A 529 -7.98 -0.66 -9.86
C VAL A 529 -7.66 0.68 -9.19
N PRO A 530 -6.91 1.58 -9.85
CA PRO A 530 -6.70 2.93 -9.35
C PRO A 530 -7.96 3.79 -9.56
N LEU A 531 -8.30 4.59 -8.56
CA LEU A 531 -9.36 5.59 -8.61
C LEU A 531 -8.78 7.00 -8.37
N ASP A 532 -9.35 7.99 -9.02
CA ASP A 532 -9.03 9.40 -8.78
C ASP A 532 -9.61 9.85 -7.43
N ASN A 533 -8.90 10.74 -6.72
CA ASN A 533 -9.32 11.20 -5.40
C ASN A 533 -10.63 12.00 -5.42
N THR A 534 -11.09 12.48 -6.58
CA THR A 534 -12.44 13.06 -6.77
C THR A 534 -13.55 12.01 -6.79
N PHE A 535 -13.21 10.73 -6.99
CA PHE A 535 -14.13 9.60 -7.22
C PHE A 535 -15.04 9.73 -8.46
N GLN A 536 -14.77 10.67 -9.37
CA GLN A 536 -15.54 10.84 -10.61
C GLN A 536 -15.52 9.59 -11.51
N ASP A 537 -14.48 8.76 -11.38
CA ASP A 537 -14.31 7.50 -12.10
C ASP A 537 -14.92 6.29 -11.37
N LEU A 538 -15.48 6.44 -10.16
CA LEU A 538 -16.01 5.33 -9.35
C LEU A 538 -17.18 4.59 -10.03
N TYR A 539 -18.29 5.27 -10.31
CA TYR A 539 -19.46 4.62 -10.93
C TYR A 539 -19.16 4.07 -12.33
N PRO A 540 -18.50 4.81 -13.25
CA PRO A 540 -18.18 4.29 -14.59
C PRO A 540 -17.28 3.05 -14.54
N THR A 541 -16.32 3.01 -13.60
CA THR A 541 -15.45 1.86 -13.37
C THR A 541 -16.23 0.65 -12.87
N LEU A 542 -17.10 0.85 -11.88
CA LEU A 542 -17.94 -0.21 -11.34
C LEU A 542 -18.96 -0.72 -12.37
N GLU A 543 -19.59 0.15 -13.15
CA GLU A 543 -20.50 -0.25 -14.24
C GLU A 543 -19.79 -1.10 -15.29
N PHE A 544 -18.52 -0.80 -15.60
CA PHE A 544 -17.73 -1.64 -16.49
C PHE A 544 -17.46 -3.02 -15.87
N PHE A 545 -17.05 -3.09 -14.60
CA PHE A 545 -16.62 -4.33 -13.97
C PHE A 545 -17.76 -5.22 -13.43
N SER A 546 -18.96 -4.66 -13.23
CA SER A 546 -20.11 -5.37 -12.65
C SER A 546 -21.18 -5.76 -13.67
N ASP A 547 -20.77 -5.98 -14.93
CA ASP A 547 -21.64 -6.38 -16.05
C ASP A 547 -22.19 -7.83 -15.98
N GLY A 548 -22.25 -8.39 -14.77
CA GLY A 548 -22.77 -9.73 -14.49
C GLY A 548 -21.73 -10.81 -14.75
N ALA A 549 -21.97 -11.62 -15.79
CA ALA A 549 -21.01 -12.64 -16.26
C ALA A 549 -20.34 -12.21 -17.58
N GLY A 550 -20.34 -10.91 -17.87
CA GLY A 550 -19.83 -10.34 -19.11
C GLY A 550 -18.30 -10.18 -19.12
N PRO A 551 -17.77 -9.56 -20.20
CA PRO A 551 -16.34 -9.31 -20.32
C PRO A 551 -15.76 -8.37 -19.26
N GLY A 552 -16.60 -7.54 -18.63
CA GLY A 552 -16.23 -6.66 -17.53
C GLY A 552 -15.96 -7.42 -16.25
N ASP A 553 -16.87 -8.31 -15.85
CA ASP A 553 -16.69 -9.18 -14.69
C ASP A 553 -15.48 -10.11 -14.83
N ALA A 554 -15.26 -10.65 -16.04
CA ALA A 554 -14.05 -11.43 -16.34
C ALA A 554 -12.77 -10.59 -16.18
N ALA A 555 -12.81 -9.31 -16.56
CA ALA A 555 -11.70 -8.39 -16.36
C ALA A 555 -11.47 -8.08 -14.87
N ALA A 556 -12.54 -7.91 -14.10
CA ALA A 556 -12.48 -7.70 -12.65
C ALA A 556 -11.85 -8.91 -11.94
N ARG A 557 -12.32 -10.12 -12.27
CA ARG A 557 -11.75 -11.39 -11.81
C ARG A 557 -10.26 -11.48 -12.11
N TYR A 558 -9.88 -11.15 -13.34
CA TYR A 558 -8.47 -11.21 -13.77
C TYR A 558 -7.58 -10.30 -12.89
N ILE A 559 -8.00 -9.06 -12.62
CA ILE A 559 -7.23 -8.14 -11.77
C ILE A 559 -7.17 -8.65 -10.32
N ALA A 560 -8.28 -9.15 -9.78
CA ALA A 560 -8.34 -9.67 -8.42
C ALA A 560 -7.39 -10.87 -8.23
N GLU A 561 -7.46 -11.87 -9.10
CA GLU A 561 -6.62 -13.07 -9.03
C GLU A 561 -5.14 -12.74 -9.26
N ARG A 562 -4.81 -11.89 -10.25
CA ARG A 562 -3.41 -11.45 -10.46
C ARG A 562 -2.90 -10.61 -9.30
N GLY A 563 -3.76 -9.77 -8.69
CA GLY A 563 -3.43 -9.00 -7.50
C GLY A 563 -3.08 -9.89 -6.32
N GLN A 564 -3.91 -10.90 -6.06
CA GLN A 564 -3.68 -11.87 -5.00
C GLN A 564 -2.37 -12.65 -5.22
N GLU A 565 -2.23 -13.31 -6.37
CA GLU A 565 -1.05 -14.11 -6.69
C GLU A 565 0.23 -13.30 -6.59
N TRP A 566 0.18 -12.04 -6.99
CA TRP A 566 1.35 -11.17 -6.94
C TRP A 566 1.65 -10.69 -5.52
N ALA A 567 0.63 -10.26 -4.76
CA ALA A 567 0.79 -9.83 -3.38
C ALA A 567 1.36 -10.94 -2.49
N GLU A 568 0.97 -12.20 -2.74
CA GLU A 568 1.50 -13.38 -2.06
C GLU A 568 2.96 -13.71 -2.41
N ARG A 569 3.55 -13.04 -3.42
CA ARG A 569 4.94 -13.25 -3.84
C ARG A 569 5.87 -12.08 -3.55
N VAL A 570 5.35 -10.85 -3.48
CA VAL A 570 6.20 -9.65 -3.34
C VAL A 570 5.87 -8.74 -2.16
N LEU A 571 4.80 -9.03 -1.42
CA LEU A 571 4.37 -8.27 -0.24
C LEU A 571 4.38 -9.11 1.04
N ARG A 572 5.10 -10.23 1.08
CA ARG A 572 5.18 -11.11 2.25
C ARG A 572 6.00 -10.47 3.38
N ARG A 573 6.03 -11.11 4.55
CA ARG A 573 6.87 -10.66 5.67
C ARG A 573 8.35 -10.66 5.27
N GLU A 574 8.75 -11.67 4.50
CA GLU A 574 10.09 -11.83 3.94
C GLU A 574 10.45 -10.67 3.00
N ASP A 575 9.52 -10.22 2.17
CA ASP A 575 9.75 -9.11 1.23
C ASP A 575 9.87 -7.77 1.97
N MET A 576 9.05 -7.56 3.01
CA MET A 576 9.17 -6.40 3.93
C MET A 576 10.51 -6.41 4.65
N ARG A 577 10.93 -7.57 5.18
CA ARG A 577 12.22 -7.78 5.83
C ARG A 577 13.38 -7.43 4.89
N LEU A 578 13.38 -7.97 3.67
CA LEU A 578 14.42 -7.74 2.68
C LEU A 578 14.49 -6.27 2.23
N TYR A 579 13.35 -5.59 2.13
CA TYR A 579 13.32 -4.16 1.82
C TYR A 579 13.99 -3.34 2.94
N VAL A 580 13.61 -3.57 4.20
CA VAL A 580 14.18 -2.84 5.36
C VAL A 580 15.65 -3.19 5.57
N TRP A 581 16.06 -4.44 5.37
CA TRP A 581 17.47 -4.83 5.44
C TRP A 581 18.32 -4.04 4.44
N ARG A 582 17.94 -4.05 3.16
CA ARG A 582 18.66 -3.27 2.14
C ARG A 582 18.67 -1.78 2.47
N LEU A 583 17.54 -1.24 2.93
CA LEU A 583 17.44 0.16 3.35
C LEU A 583 18.40 0.49 4.49
N LEU A 584 18.53 -0.38 5.50
CA LEU A 584 19.41 -0.12 6.65
C LEU A 584 20.90 -0.28 6.31
N LEU A 585 21.28 -1.16 5.39
CA LEU A 585 22.64 -1.18 4.84
C LEU A 585 22.99 0.15 4.14
N GLU A 586 22.04 0.66 3.34
CA GLU A 586 22.21 1.94 2.65
C GLU A 586 22.21 3.13 3.62
N TRP A 587 21.35 3.11 4.62
CA TRP A 587 21.24 4.17 5.61
C TRP A 587 22.49 4.26 6.50
N ALA A 588 22.98 3.10 6.97
CA ALA A 588 24.25 3.02 7.67
C ALA A 588 25.38 3.63 6.82
N ARG A 589 25.43 3.28 5.52
CA ARG A 589 26.40 3.86 4.60
C ARG A 589 26.23 5.36 4.44
N VAL A 590 25.02 5.89 4.28
CA VAL A 590 24.78 7.35 4.15
C VAL A 590 25.30 8.13 5.36
N CYS A 591 25.16 7.54 6.56
CA CYS A 591 25.55 8.10 7.85
C CYS A 591 27.05 7.95 8.17
N ASP A 592 27.79 7.13 7.41
CA ASP A 592 29.21 6.88 7.67
C ASP A 592 30.11 7.98 7.07
N GLU A 593 31.22 8.28 7.73
CA GLU A 593 32.21 9.24 7.23
C GLU A 593 33.01 8.66 6.05
N ASN A 594 33.17 7.32 6.01
CA ASN A 594 33.80 6.56 4.94
C ASN A 594 32.85 6.22 3.77
N ARG A 595 31.64 6.81 3.74
CA ARG A 595 30.58 6.51 2.75
C ARG A 595 30.95 6.59 1.27
N LYS A 596 32.08 7.22 0.93
CA LYS A 596 32.61 7.31 -0.45
C LYS A 596 33.38 6.06 -0.89
N THR A 597 33.97 5.33 0.06
CA THR A 597 34.75 4.11 -0.19
C THR A 597 34.01 2.85 0.23
N LEU A 598 32.99 2.96 1.10
CA LEU A 598 32.15 1.82 1.47
C LEU A 598 31.41 1.22 0.26
N GLY A 599 31.71 -0.04 -0.05
CA GLY A 599 31.02 -0.78 -1.10
C GLY A 599 31.44 -2.24 -1.24
N PHE A 600 30.48 -3.08 -1.63
CA PHE A 600 30.66 -4.47 -2.00
C PHE A 600 31.25 -4.58 -3.42
N VAL A 601 32.41 -5.25 -3.52
CA VAL A 601 33.17 -5.41 -4.78
C VAL A 601 33.67 -6.84 -5.01
N ASP A 602 33.30 -7.79 -4.14
CA ASP A 602 33.79 -9.17 -4.21
C ASP A 602 33.40 -9.87 -5.52
N ASP A 603 32.30 -9.44 -6.16
CA ASP A 603 31.88 -9.92 -7.48
C ASP A 603 32.73 -9.41 -8.65
N LEU A 604 33.63 -8.45 -8.39
CA LEU A 604 34.55 -7.87 -9.38
C LEU A 604 35.99 -8.35 -9.21
N VAL A 605 36.35 -8.83 -8.02
CA VAL A 605 37.73 -9.23 -7.68
C VAL A 605 37.92 -10.75 -7.62
N ASN A 606 36.84 -11.52 -7.59
CA ASN A 606 36.84 -12.99 -7.59
C ASN A 606 36.39 -13.60 -8.92
#